data_AF-A0A662CTA8-F1
#
_entry.id   AF-A0A662CTA8-F1
#
_cell.length_a   1.000
_cell.length_b   1.000
_cell.length_c   1.000
_cell.angle_alpha   90.00
_cell.angle_beta   90.00
_cell.angle_gamma   90.00
#
_symmetry.space_group_name_H-M   'P 1'
#
loop_
_entity.id
_entity.type
_entity.pdbx_description
1 polymer ?
#
loop_
_entity_poly.entity_id
_entity_poly.type
_entity_poly.pdbx_seq_one_letter_code
_entity_poly.pdbx_strand_id
1 'polypeptide(L)'
;MKLRALVPVLFACKLLLLQGCNDEKGLYELFSGTLPRFELPDGDGSRYTFPESLFFTMKGNAVELEGEVYPLEITSDDEERITYSATIPINSDLTVSGLTYMKTEGKLQLQFSGIEKELSLEKFSDLMERKANEYAEVELSSDLSHLSDNQKALLGLLFQVADIMEDIYWAQVFPDRDAALASLTDASVSRFFQINYGPWERLNGNLPYLPGYGPKPKGSGYYPADMSIEEFEALADPEKSSLYTLITRDQDGDLKVIPYHEAFAEQVQRAAELLKQASELADDEGFKKYLELRAGALLNDDYYASDMAWMDMKDNDIDFVVGPIENYEDALFNYKAAHESFILIKTKAGARSWPISILFFLRCKRVFLFPMYISRRSREAIPIWEPMM
;
A
#
# COMPACT_ATOMS: atom_id res chain seq x y z
N MET A 1 35.35 14.02 16.41
CA MET A 1 35.07 15.43 16.01
C MET A 1 34.85 15.40 14.50
N LYS A 2 33.66 15.39 13.92
CA LYS A 2 32.37 16.02 14.25
C LYS A 2 31.23 14.97 14.33
N LEU A 3 30.20 15.30 15.12
CA LEU A 3 28.98 14.53 15.37
C LEU A 3 28.21 14.24 14.06
N ARG A 4 27.85 12.96 13.84
CA ARG A 4 26.82 12.55 12.88
C ARG A 4 25.46 12.93 13.45
N ALA A 5 24.69 13.73 12.72
CA ALA A 5 23.28 13.94 12.99
C ALA A 5 22.53 12.67 12.53
N LEU A 6 22.23 11.77 13.47
CA LEU A 6 21.07 10.90 13.31
C LEU A 6 19.85 11.82 13.34
N VAL A 7 19.10 11.86 12.24
CA VAL A 7 17.69 12.28 12.27
C VAL A 7 16.92 11.02 12.69
N PRO A 8 16.41 10.93 13.94
CA PRO A 8 15.41 9.94 14.21
C PRO A 8 14.13 10.44 13.55
N VAL A 9 13.56 9.67 12.63
CA VAL A 9 12.12 9.73 12.35
C VAL A 9 11.42 9.19 13.59
N LEU A 10 11.45 10.00 14.65
CA LEU A 10 10.58 9.87 15.78
C LEU A 10 9.21 10.28 15.24
N PHE A 11 8.42 9.27 14.89
CA PHE A 11 6.97 9.36 14.82
C PHE A 11 6.45 9.66 16.23
N ALA A 12 6.77 10.86 16.73
CA ALA A 12 6.11 11.48 17.85
C ALA A 12 4.90 12.19 17.25
N CYS A 13 3.93 11.40 16.79
CA CYS A 13 2.55 11.82 16.90
C CYS A 13 2.31 12.00 18.39
N LYS A 14 2.57 13.22 18.88
CA LYS A 14 1.86 13.79 20.00
C LYS A 14 0.38 13.75 19.61
N LEU A 15 -0.23 12.59 19.81
CA LEU A 15 -1.57 12.55 20.37
C LEU A 15 -1.43 13.33 21.67
N LEU A 16 -1.78 14.62 21.62
CA LEU A 16 -1.74 15.52 22.76
C LEU A 16 -2.60 14.90 23.87
N LEU A 17 -1.95 14.25 24.82
CA LEU A 17 -2.40 14.18 26.20
C LEU A 17 -2.44 15.63 26.73
N LEU A 18 -3.49 16.37 26.39
CA LEU A 18 -3.90 17.57 27.11
C LEU A 18 -4.63 17.12 28.39
N GLN A 19 -3.87 16.62 29.35
CA GLN A 19 -4.21 16.76 30.76
C GLN A 19 -3.26 17.79 31.36
N GLY A 20 -3.57 19.06 31.12
CA GLY A 20 -2.92 20.20 31.73
C GLY A 20 -3.94 21.32 31.83
N CYS A 21 -4.34 21.62 33.07
CA CYS A 21 -5.36 22.60 33.44
C CYS A 21 -5.27 23.92 32.66
N ASN A 22 -6.21 24.12 31.74
CA ASN A 22 -6.79 25.44 31.47
C ASN A 22 -8.18 25.23 30.83
N ASP A 23 -9.19 25.89 31.37
CA ASP A 23 -10.60 25.81 30.97
C ASP A 23 -10.86 26.50 29.61
N GLU A 24 -10.29 25.99 28.52
CA GLU A 24 -10.76 26.31 27.17
C GLU A 24 -11.49 25.09 26.60
N LYS A 25 -12.82 25.18 26.49
CA LYS A 25 -13.65 24.23 25.74
C LYS A 25 -13.34 24.34 24.24
N GLY A 26 -12.17 23.88 23.82
CA GLY A 26 -11.83 23.73 22.41
C GLY A 26 -12.31 22.37 21.90
N LEU A 27 -13.05 22.36 20.80
CA LEU A 27 -13.20 21.15 19.99
C LEU A 27 -11.82 20.85 19.40
N TYR A 28 -11.21 19.72 19.74
CA TYR A 28 -9.93 19.24 19.20
C TYR A 28 -10.17 18.03 18.32
N GLU A 29 -10.84 18.25 17.19
CA GLU A 29 -11.26 17.18 16.29
C GLU A 29 -10.55 17.32 14.94
N LEU A 30 -10.00 16.20 14.46
CA LEU A 30 -9.41 16.10 13.12
C LEU A 30 -10.53 15.78 12.13
N PHE A 31 -10.71 16.67 11.16
CA PHE A 31 -11.57 16.50 10.01
C PHE A 31 -10.73 16.24 8.78
N SER A 32 -11.20 15.35 7.92
CA SER A 32 -10.45 14.94 6.73
C SER A 32 -11.35 14.65 5.55
N GLY A 33 -10.76 14.73 4.36
CA GLY A 33 -11.41 14.41 3.11
C GLY A 33 -10.47 14.60 1.93
N THR A 34 -10.94 14.20 0.75
CA THR A 34 -10.21 14.43 -0.51
C THR A 34 -10.79 15.66 -1.19
N LEU A 35 -9.93 16.62 -1.46
CA LEU A 35 -10.19 17.74 -2.36
C LEU A 35 -10.29 17.18 -3.78
N PRO A 36 -11.47 17.20 -4.43
CA PRO A 36 -11.59 16.74 -5.80
C PRO A 36 -10.95 17.75 -6.76
N ARG A 37 -10.76 17.32 -8.01
CA ARG A 37 -10.45 18.23 -9.11
C ARG A 37 -11.58 19.25 -9.27
N PHE A 38 -11.25 20.53 -9.11
CA PHE A 38 -12.14 21.65 -9.41
C PHE A 38 -11.79 22.25 -10.77
N GLU A 39 -12.82 22.75 -11.45
CA GLU A 39 -12.68 23.56 -12.66
C GLU A 39 -12.66 25.03 -12.25
N LEU A 40 -11.64 25.75 -12.72
CA LEU A 40 -11.44 27.17 -12.43
C LEU A 40 -11.46 27.96 -13.74
N PRO A 41 -12.09 29.15 -13.77
CA PRO A 41 -12.04 30.03 -14.93
C PRO A 41 -10.59 30.46 -15.24
N ASP A 42 -10.20 30.43 -16.51
CA ASP A 42 -8.89 30.87 -16.99
C ASP A 42 -9.00 31.56 -18.37
N GLY A 43 -9.23 32.88 -18.36
CA GLY A 43 -9.44 33.64 -19.58
C GLY A 43 -10.72 33.22 -20.33
N ASP A 44 -10.55 32.72 -21.56
CA ASP A 44 -11.62 32.15 -22.38
C ASP A 44 -11.79 30.63 -22.20
N GLY A 45 -10.94 30.01 -21.37
CA GLY A 45 -10.96 28.58 -21.08
C GLY A 45 -11.12 28.27 -19.59
N SER A 46 -10.81 27.02 -19.26
CA SER A 46 -10.81 26.51 -17.90
C SER A 46 -9.49 25.81 -17.60
N ARG A 47 -8.98 26.03 -16.40
CA ARG A 47 -7.90 25.23 -15.82
C ARG A 47 -8.45 24.39 -14.67
N TYR A 48 -7.68 23.43 -14.19
CA TYR A 48 -8.15 22.50 -13.17
C TYR A 48 -7.14 22.32 -12.06
N THR A 49 -7.65 22.17 -10.83
CA THR A 49 -6.83 21.83 -9.67
C THR A 49 -6.44 20.35 -9.68
N PHE A 50 -5.37 20.02 -8.95
CA PHE A 50 -5.03 18.64 -8.67
C PHE A 50 -5.80 18.14 -7.45
N PRO A 51 -6.20 16.86 -7.42
CA PRO A 51 -6.74 16.25 -6.22
C PRO A 51 -5.68 16.21 -5.11
N GLU A 52 -6.10 16.53 -3.88
CA GLU A 52 -5.23 16.57 -2.70
C GLU A 52 -6.00 16.05 -1.47
N SER A 53 -5.30 15.57 -0.46
CA SER A 53 -5.93 15.22 0.82
C SER A 53 -5.88 16.42 1.76
N LEU A 54 -6.96 16.63 2.50
CA LEU A 54 -7.07 17.71 3.46
C LEU A 54 -7.25 17.17 4.87
N PHE A 55 -6.53 17.76 5.81
CA PHE A 55 -6.53 17.43 7.23
C PHE A 55 -6.64 18.71 8.04
N PHE A 56 -7.82 18.98 8.58
CA PHE A 56 -8.14 20.15 9.38
C PHE A 56 -8.26 19.73 10.84
N THR A 57 -7.42 20.28 11.71
CA THR A 57 -7.64 20.12 13.15
C THR A 57 -8.37 21.33 13.68
N MET A 58 -9.65 21.19 14.01
CA MET A 58 -10.38 22.23 14.74
C MET A 58 -9.75 22.40 16.12
N LYS A 59 -9.59 23.64 16.58
CA LYS A 59 -9.05 24.01 17.90
C LYS A 59 -9.84 25.17 18.49
N GLY A 60 -11.10 24.91 18.85
CA GLY A 60 -12.02 25.97 19.28
C GLY A 60 -12.28 26.96 18.13
N ASN A 61 -11.89 28.23 18.30
CA ASN A 61 -12.06 29.29 17.29
C ASN A 61 -10.85 29.41 16.35
N ALA A 62 -10.16 28.31 16.10
CA ALA A 62 -9.05 28.25 15.16
C ALA A 62 -9.05 26.89 14.45
N VAL A 63 -8.41 26.85 13.29
CA VAL A 63 -8.08 25.63 12.55
C VAL A 63 -6.57 25.53 12.41
N GLU A 64 -6.03 24.35 12.63
CA GLU A 64 -4.68 24.01 12.19
C GLU A 64 -4.75 23.23 10.87
N LEU A 65 -3.98 23.68 9.89
CA LEU A 65 -3.76 23.03 8.60
C LEU A 65 -2.26 23.02 8.33
N GLU A 66 -1.68 21.83 8.13
CA GLU A 66 -0.24 21.65 7.87
C GLU A 66 0.71 22.33 8.88
N GLY A 67 0.30 22.41 10.15
CA GLY A 67 1.07 23.04 11.23
C GLY A 67 0.84 24.55 11.38
N GLU A 68 0.18 25.19 10.41
CA GLU A 68 -0.19 26.60 10.46
C GLU A 68 -1.57 26.78 11.10
N VAL A 69 -1.71 27.81 11.95
CA VAL A 69 -2.94 28.06 12.71
C VAL A 69 -3.65 29.29 12.15
N TYR A 70 -4.91 29.09 11.78
CA TYR A 70 -5.78 30.11 11.21
C TYR A 70 -6.90 30.45 12.18
N PRO A 71 -7.04 31.71 12.62
CA PRO A 71 -8.16 32.12 13.46
C PRO A 71 -9.47 32.06 12.68
N LEU A 72 -10.54 31.72 13.39
CA LEU A 72 -11.91 31.66 12.88
C LEU A 72 -12.76 32.73 13.57
N GLU A 73 -13.52 33.49 12.78
CA GLU A 73 -14.50 34.44 13.30
C GLU A 73 -15.90 33.85 13.19
N ILE A 74 -16.57 33.60 14.31
CA ILE A 74 -17.95 33.10 14.31
C ILE A 74 -18.88 34.18 13.73
N THR A 75 -19.57 33.86 12.65
CA THR A 75 -20.57 34.73 12.02
C THR A 75 -22.00 34.34 12.40
N SER A 76 -22.23 33.06 12.71
CA SER A 76 -23.51 32.53 13.19
C SER A 76 -23.29 31.29 14.04
N ASP A 77 -24.10 31.12 15.08
CA ASP A 77 -24.13 29.93 15.93
C ASP A 77 -25.58 29.65 16.31
N ASP A 78 -26.15 28.58 15.77
CA ASP A 78 -27.51 28.12 16.05
C ASP A 78 -27.51 26.69 16.61
N GLU A 79 -28.67 26.09 16.88
CA GLU A 79 -28.72 24.74 17.48
C GLU A 79 -28.12 23.64 16.58
N GLU A 80 -28.09 23.85 15.26
CA GLU A 80 -27.71 22.85 14.27
C GLU A 80 -26.28 23.04 13.75
N ARG A 81 -25.80 24.29 13.67
CA ARG A 81 -24.53 24.63 13.00
C ARG A 81 -23.84 25.85 13.57
N ILE A 82 -22.52 25.90 13.37
CA ILE A 82 -21.68 27.08 13.60
C ILE A 82 -21.06 27.48 12.26
N THR A 83 -21.23 28.73 11.86
CA THR A 83 -20.61 29.29 10.66
C THR A 83 -19.49 30.24 11.05
N TYR A 84 -18.37 30.11 10.35
CA TYR A 84 -17.16 30.88 10.54
C TYR A 84 -16.80 31.61 9.25
N SER A 85 -16.37 32.85 9.38
CA SER A 85 -15.57 33.55 8.36
C SER A 85 -14.11 33.22 8.60
N ALA A 86 -13.39 32.91 7.52
CA ALA A 86 -11.96 32.63 7.56
C ALA A 86 -11.31 32.95 6.22
N THR A 87 -9.99 33.08 6.20
CA THR A 87 -9.23 33.14 4.94
C THR A 87 -8.07 32.16 5.09
N ILE A 88 -8.25 30.95 4.58
CA ILE A 88 -7.30 29.85 4.73
C ILE A 88 -6.80 29.45 3.33
N PRO A 89 -5.55 29.78 2.97
CA PRO A 89 -4.97 29.33 1.71
C PRO A 89 -4.76 27.81 1.78
N ILE A 90 -5.29 27.09 0.79
CA ILE A 90 -5.07 25.64 0.65
C ILE A 90 -3.88 25.38 -0.26
N ASN A 91 -3.87 26.06 -1.41
CA ASN A 91 -2.76 26.04 -2.36
C ASN A 91 -2.79 27.34 -3.18
N SER A 92 -2.00 27.42 -4.26
CA SER A 92 -1.95 28.61 -5.12
C SER A 92 -3.28 28.95 -5.80
N ASP A 93 -4.20 27.99 -5.85
CA ASP A 93 -5.45 28.09 -6.60
C ASP A 93 -6.69 28.23 -5.73
N LEU A 94 -6.61 27.77 -4.48
CA LEU A 94 -7.77 27.60 -3.62
C LEU A 94 -7.56 28.28 -2.27
N THR A 95 -8.54 29.07 -1.87
CA THR A 95 -8.61 29.70 -0.55
C THR A 95 -10.00 29.49 0.03
N VAL A 96 -10.06 28.91 1.23
CA VAL A 96 -11.32 28.79 1.98
C VAL A 96 -11.69 30.17 2.51
N SER A 97 -12.91 30.62 2.20
CA SER A 97 -13.50 31.89 2.64
C SER A 97 -14.46 31.73 3.83
N GLY A 98 -14.91 30.51 4.08
CA GLY A 98 -15.86 30.23 5.15
C GLY A 98 -15.89 28.75 5.50
N LEU A 99 -16.26 28.47 6.74
CA LEU A 99 -16.44 27.12 7.24
C LEU A 99 -17.80 27.01 7.93
N THR A 100 -18.48 25.89 7.78
CA THR A 100 -19.69 25.59 8.54
C THR A 100 -19.52 24.23 9.23
N TYR A 101 -19.50 24.24 10.55
CA TYR A 101 -19.52 23.02 11.36
C TYR A 101 -20.97 22.61 11.61
N MET A 102 -21.36 21.45 11.09
CA MET A 102 -22.68 20.84 11.28
C MET A 102 -22.67 20.01 12.56
N LYS A 103 -23.28 20.52 13.65
CA LYS A 103 -23.20 19.93 15.00
C LYS A 103 -23.81 18.54 15.08
N THR A 104 -24.91 18.33 14.37
CA THR A 104 -25.67 17.07 14.36
C THR A 104 -24.97 15.97 13.56
N GLU A 105 -24.37 16.33 12.43
CA GLU A 105 -23.67 15.40 11.54
C GLU A 105 -22.20 15.19 11.92
N GLY A 106 -21.61 16.10 12.71
CA GLY A 106 -20.18 16.09 12.99
C GLY A 106 -19.35 16.27 11.72
N LYS A 107 -19.76 17.18 10.82
CA LYS A 107 -19.07 17.46 9.56
C LYS A 107 -18.64 18.92 9.45
N LEU A 108 -17.56 19.15 8.72
CA LEU A 108 -17.03 20.48 8.45
C LEU A 108 -17.17 20.79 6.96
N GLN A 109 -18.07 21.70 6.61
CA GLN A 109 -18.24 22.18 5.24
C GLN A 109 -17.30 23.35 4.98
N LEU A 110 -16.57 23.29 3.88
CA LEU A 110 -15.64 24.30 3.41
C LEU A 110 -16.23 25.03 2.22
N GLN A 111 -16.25 26.36 2.30
CA GLN A 111 -16.59 27.25 1.21
C GLN A 111 -15.32 27.89 0.66
N PHE A 112 -15.18 27.88 -0.67
CA PHE A 112 -14.01 28.41 -1.34
C PHE A 112 -14.30 29.75 -2.02
N SER A 113 -13.30 30.63 -2.04
CA SER A 113 -13.39 31.91 -2.72
C SER A 113 -13.54 31.70 -4.23
N GLY A 114 -14.63 32.22 -4.81
CA GLY A 114 -14.86 32.16 -6.26
C GLY A 114 -15.28 30.80 -6.81
N ILE A 115 -15.62 29.84 -5.95
CA ILE A 115 -16.08 28.50 -6.36
C ILE A 115 -17.41 28.22 -5.65
N GLU A 116 -18.45 27.93 -6.43
CA GLU A 116 -19.80 27.65 -5.89
C GLU A 116 -19.88 26.31 -5.16
N LYS A 117 -19.02 25.36 -5.52
CA LYS A 117 -19.03 24.01 -4.94
C LYS A 117 -18.37 23.99 -3.57
N GLU A 118 -19.11 23.48 -2.58
CA GLU A 118 -18.61 23.24 -1.23
C GLU A 118 -17.94 21.87 -1.12
N LEU A 119 -17.00 21.73 -0.18
CA LEU A 119 -16.40 20.46 0.19
C LEU A 119 -16.80 20.11 1.63
N SER A 120 -17.37 18.93 1.84
CA SER A 120 -17.62 18.43 3.18
C SER A 120 -16.49 17.52 3.62
N LEU A 121 -15.84 17.89 4.72
CA LEU A 121 -14.97 17.01 5.49
C LEU A 121 -15.79 16.31 6.58
N GLU A 122 -15.37 15.10 6.93
CA GLU A 122 -15.94 14.32 8.03
C GLU A 122 -14.85 14.07 9.08
N LYS A 123 -15.22 13.64 10.28
CA LYS A 123 -14.22 13.28 11.30
C LYS A 123 -13.31 12.19 10.75
N PHE A 124 -12.04 12.27 11.09
CA PHE A 124 -11.04 11.34 10.60
C PHE A 124 -11.36 9.87 10.96
N SER A 125 -11.85 9.62 12.17
CA SER A 125 -12.33 8.29 12.58
C SER A 125 -13.40 7.75 11.64
N ASP A 126 -14.37 8.59 11.28
CA ASP A 126 -15.54 8.22 10.50
C ASP A 126 -15.14 7.99 9.03
N LEU A 127 -14.24 8.83 8.49
CA LEU A 127 -13.62 8.62 7.19
C LEU A 127 -12.91 7.27 7.14
N MET A 128 -12.11 6.95 8.16
CA MET A 128 -11.31 5.71 8.19
C MET A 128 -12.18 4.47 8.32
N GLU A 129 -13.21 4.50 9.16
CA GLU A 129 -14.20 3.43 9.24
C GLU A 129 -14.89 3.19 7.90
N ARG A 130 -15.40 4.27 7.28
CA ARG A 130 -16.06 4.20 5.97
C ARG A 130 -15.13 3.64 4.91
N LYS A 131 -13.89 4.14 4.84
CA LYS A 131 -12.87 3.72 3.87
C LYS A 131 -12.43 2.27 4.04
N ALA A 132 -12.22 1.82 5.27
CA ALA A 132 -11.92 0.42 5.55
C ALA A 132 -13.07 -0.51 5.14
N ASN A 133 -14.32 -0.03 5.27
CA ASN A 133 -15.53 -0.78 4.93
C ASN A 133 -15.96 -0.69 3.46
N GLU A 134 -15.32 0.17 2.64
CA GLU A 134 -15.50 0.16 1.17
C GLU A 134 -15.03 -1.19 0.57
N TYR A 135 -14.15 -1.91 1.27
CA TYR A 135 -13.63 -3.20 0.84
C TYR A 135 -14.46 -4.35 1.42
N ALA A 136 -15.23 -5.00 0.55
CA ALA A 136 -15.96 -6.20 0.92
C ALA A 136 -14.97 -7.30 1.31
N GLU A 137 -15.15 -7.87 2.49
CA GLU A 137 -14.43 -9.05 2.92
C GLU A 137 -15.02 -10.28 2.24
N VAL A 138 -14.18 -11.00 1.49
CA VAL A 138 -14.59 -12.23 0.79
C VAL A 138 -13.68 -13.36 1.23
N GLU A 139 -14.30 -14.44 1.67
CA GLU A 139 -13.60 -15.69 1.92
C GLU A 139 -13.27 -16.36 0.58
N LEU A 140 -11.98 -16.51 0.28
CA LEU A 140 -11.54 -17.33 -0.85
C LEU A 140 -11.43 -18.78 -0.41
N SER A 141 -12.29 -19.62 -0.98
CA SER A 141 -12.26 -21.07 -0.81
C SER A 141 -12.19 -21.78 -2.16
N SER A 142 -11.63 -22.98 -2.16
CA SER A 142 -11.60 -23.87 -3.32
C SER A 142 -11.82 -25.30 -2.88
N ASP A 143 -12.44 -26.11 -3.74
CA ASP A 143 -12.58 -27.55 -3.51
C ASP A 143 -11.24 -28.25 -3.76
N LEU A 144 -10.66 -28.81 -2.70
CA LEU A 144 -9.38 -29.53 -2.73
C LEU A 144 -9.56 -31.05 -2.70
N SER A 145 -10.81 -31.56 -2.79
CA SER A 145 -11.10 -32.99 -2.64
C SER A 145 -10.45 -33.86 -3.71
N HIS A 146 -10.15 -33.28 -4.87
CA HIS A 146 -9.50 -33.94 -6.00
C HIS A 146 -7.97 -33.97 -5.90
N LEU A 147 -7.37 -33.22 -4.97
CA LEU A 147 -5.92 -33.18 -4.80
C LEU A 147 -5.44 -34.37 -3.97
N SER A 148 -4.27 -34.90 -4.34
CA SER A 148 -3.56 -35.91 -3.56
C SER A 148 -3.11 -35.36 -2.20
N ASP A 149 -2.78 -36.26 -1.26
CA ASP A 149 -2.25 -35.83 0.04
C ASP A 149 -0.88 -35.13 -0.11
N ASN A 150 -0.06 -35.54 -1.08
CA ASN A 150 1.18 -34.86 -1.45
C ASN A 150 0.90 -33.44 -1.95
N GLN A 151 -0.06 -33.25 -2.86
CA GLN A 151 -0.45 -31.94 -3.37
C GLN A 151 -1.00 -31.02 -2.26
N LYS A 152 -1.75 -31.55 -1.29
CA LYS A 152 -2.21 -30.77 -0.12
C LYS A 152 -1.07 -30.35 0.78
N ALA A 153 -0.09 -31.24 1.04
CA ALA A 153 1.12 -30.91 1.79
C ALA A 153 1.97 -29.86 1.05
N LEU A 154 2.11 -30.02 -0.27
CA LEU A 154 2.78 -29.07 -1.17
C LEU A 154 2.15 -27.68 -1.07
N LEU A 155 0.82 -27.55 -1.07
CA LEU A 155 0.14 -26.25 -0.91
C LEU A 155 0.57 -25.53 0.37
N GLY A 156 0.72 -26.27 1.49
CA GLY A 156 1.22 -25.71 2.75
C GLY A 156 2.61 -25.06 2.63
N LEU A 157 3.48 -25.59 1.75
CA LEU A 157 4.78 -24.98 1.45
C LEU A 157 4.64 -23.77 0.53
N LEU A 158 3.78 -23.84 -0.49
CA LEU A 158 3.55 -22.71 -1.39
C LEU A 158 3.00 -21.50 -0.66
N PHE A 159 2.08 -21.67 0.30
CA PHE A 159 1.59 -20.58 1.14
C PHE A 159 2.70 -19.89 1.93
N GLN A 160 3.67 -20.65 2.45
CA GLN A 160 4.82 -20.08 3.16
C GLN A 160 5.73 -19.29 2.21
N VAL A 161 5.95 -19.78 0.99
CA VAL A 161 6.66 -19.02 -0.05
C VAL A 161 5.91 -17.73 -0.38
N ALA A 162 4.59 -17.80 -0.47
CA ALA A 162 3.71 -16.67 -0.73
C ALA A 162 3.81 -15.58 0.35
N ASP A 163 3.81 -15.97 1.64
CA ASP A 163 4.01 -15.05 2.76
C ASP A 163 5.40 -14.36 2.69
N ILE A 164 6.44 -15.07 2.25
CA ILE A 164 7.77 -14.48 2.05
C ILE A 164 7.75 -13.42 0.93
N MET A 165 7.08 -13.69 -0.19
CA MET A 165 6.94 -12.70 -1.26
C MET A 165 6.21 -11.44 -0.79
N GLU A 166 5.24 -11.58 0.12
CA GLU A 166 4.55 -10.43 0.72
C GLU A 166 5.48 -9.59 1.58
N ASP A 167 6.35 -10.23 2.37
CA ASP A 167 7.35 -9.51 3.16
C ASP A 167 8.33 -8.73 2.27
N ILE A 168 8.76 -9.32 1.15
CA ILE A 168 9.60 -8.62 0.16
C ILE A 168 8.82 -7.47 -0.48
N TYR A 169 7.56 -7.68 -0.87
CA TYR A 169 6.72 -6.63 -1.45
C TYR A 169 6.53 -5.45 -0.49
N TRP A 170 6.33 -5.70 0.80
CA TRP A 170 6.31 -4.65 1.81
C TRP A 170 7.61 -3.85 1.85
N ALA A 171 8.77 -4.51 1.80
CA ALA A 171 10.05 -3.82 1.73
C ALA A 171 10.20 -2.99 0.44
N GLN A 172 9.62 -3.44 -0.68
CA GLN A 172 9.64 -2.71 -1.96
C GLN A 172 8.70 -1.50 -2.00
N VAL A 173 7.56 -1.56 -1.30
CA VAL A 173 6.54 -0.49 -1.31
C VAL A 173 6.75 0.52 -0.18
N PHE A 174 6.95 0.01 1.03
CA PHE A 174 7.01 0.79 2.27
C PHE A 174 7.88 0.08 3.32
N PRO A 175 9.21 0.29 3.29
CA PRO A 175 10.18 -0.38 4.17
C PRO A 175 9.87 -0.26 5.68
N ASP A 176 9.26 0.85 6.11
CA ASP A 176 8.98 1.15 7.52
C ASP A 176 7.66 0.54 8.04
N ARG A 177 7.15 -0.51 7.38
CA ARG A 177 5.86 -1.17 7.69
C ARG A 177 5.63 -1.41 9.18
N ASP A 178 6.57 -2.08 9.85
CA ASP A 178 6.37 -2.54 11.22
C ASP A 178 6.33 -1.39 12.21
N ALA A 179 7.19 -0.38 12.01
CA ALA A 179 7.21 0.83 12.82
C ALA A 179 5.90 1.63 12.63
N ALA A 180 5.42 1.75 11.39
CA ALA A 180 4.15 2.40 11.10
C ALA A 180 2.98 1.65 11.74
N LEU A 181 2.83 0.34 11.50
CA LEU A 181 1.76 -0.48 12.07
C LEU A 181 1.73 -0.44 13.60
N ALA A 182 2.89 -0.47 14.25
CA ALA A 182 2.98 -0.39 15.71
C ALA A 182 2.48 0.95 16.27
N SER A 183 2.50 2.02 15.47
CA SER A 183 1.99 3.35 15.86
C SER A 183 0.47 3.50 15.65
N LEU A 184 -0.17 2.60 14.89
CA LEU A 184 -1.59 2.71 14.55
C LEU A 184 -2.44 1.99 15.61
N THR A 185 -3.19 2.77 16.39
CA THR A 185 -4.05 2.24 17.47
C THR A 185 -5.50 1.98 17.02
N ASP A 186 -5.95 2.64 15.96
CA ASP A 186 -7.30 2.49 15.42
C ASP A 186 -7.37 1.29 14.46
N ALA A 187 -8.35 0.40 14.68
CA ALA A 187 -8.46 -0.83 13.90
C ALA A 187 -8.84 -0.60 12.43
N SER A 188 -9.67 0.41 12.14
CA SER A 188 -10.05 0.78 10.78
C SER A 188 -8.85 1.35 10.03
N VAL A 189 -8.07 2.20 10.69
CA VAL A 189 -6.81 2.72 10.14
C VAL A 189 -5.81 1.61 9.86
N SER A 190 -5.55 0.73 10.82
CA SER A 190 -4.64 -0.40 10.66
C SER A 190 -5.07 -1.34 9.52
N ARG A 191 -6.37 -1.64 9.43
CA ARG A 191 -6.94 -2.45 8.34
C ARG A 191 -6.74 -1.77 7.00
N PHE A 192 -7.06 -0.48 6.89
CA PHE A 192 -6.94 0.26 5.63
C PHE A 192 -5.48 0.43 5.19
N PHE A 193 -4.55 0.57 6.14
CA PHE A 193 -3.11 0.55 5.91
C PHE A 193 -2.61 -0.77 5.32
N GLN A 194 -3.05 -1.89 5.88
CA GLN A 194 -2.73 -3.22 5.35
C GLN A 194 -3.32 -3.43 3.95
N ILE A 195 -4.58 -3.01 3.71
CA ILE A 195 -5.23 -3.11 2.39
C ILE A 195 -4.45 -2.38 1.30
N ASN A 196 -3.88 -1.23 1.63
CA ASN A 196 -3.23 -0.33 0.68
C ASN A 196 -1.71 -0.52 0.60
N TYR A 197 -1.12 -1.37 1.44
CA TYR A 197 0.34 -1.48 1.56
C TYR A 197 1.00 -0.14 1.90
N GLY A 198 0.42 0.62 2.83
CA GLY A 198 0.94 1.91 3.28
C GLY A 198 -0.11 3.02 3.45
N PRO A 199 0.34 4.25 3.70
CA PRO A 199 -0.49 5.42 4.03
C PRO A 199 -1.14 6.12 2.82
N TRP A 200 -1.12 5.48 1.64
CA TRP A 200 -1.64 6.04 0.38
C TRP A 200 -2.79 5.21 -0.17
N GLU A 201 -3.91 5.84 -0.51
CA GLU A 201 -5.10 5.14 -0.98
C GLU A 201 -4.95 4.75 -2.46
N ARG A 202 -4.72 3.46 -2.73
CA ARG A 202 -4.45 2.96 -4.09
C ARG A 202 -5.60 3.23 -5.07
N LEU A 203 -6.85 3.14 -4.60
CA LEU A 203 -8.04 3.39 -5.44
C LEU A 203 -8.35 4.88 -5.65
N ASN A 204 -7.65 5.76 -4.94
CA ASN A 204 -7.82 7.22 -5.02
C ASN A 204 -6.50 7.88 -5.43
N GLY A 205 -5.86 7.29 -6.45
CA GLY A 205 -4.66 7.86 -7.07
C GLY A 205 -3.42 7.90 -6.19
N ASN A 206 -3.34 7.06 -5.14
CA ASN A 206 -2.29 7.10 -4.12
C ASN A 206 -2.21 8.41 -3.34
N LEU A 207 -3.34 9.11 -3.18
CA LEU A 207 -3.39 10.24 -2.25
C LEU A 207 -3.12 9.77 -0.82
N PRO A 208 -2.32 10.51 -0.02
CA PRO A 208 -2.08 10.16 1.37
C PRO A 208 -3.39 10.30 2.15
N TYR A 209 -3.79 9.28 2.90
CA TYR A 209 -4.96 9.38 3.76
C TYR A 209 -4.59 9.47 5.24
N LEU A 210 -3.30 9.33 5.59
CA LEU A 210 -2.80 9.57 6.94
C LEU A 210 -2.12 10.94 7.05
N PRO A 211 -2.37 11.72 8.12
CA PRO A 211 -1.66 12.96 8.35
C PRO A 211 -0.16 12.71 8.56
N GLY A 212 0.66 13.66 8.14
CA GLY A 212 2.12 13.59 8.23
C GLY A 212 2.81 12.84 7.08
N TYR A 213 2.04 12.21 6.18
CA TYR A 213 2.57 11.63 4.95
C TYR A 213 2.31 12.55 3.75
N GLY A 214 3.36 12.83 3.00
CA GLY A 214 3.27 13.56 1.74
C GLY A 214 2.81 12.68 0.57
N PRO A 215 2.92 13.18 -0.68
CA PRO A 215 2.67 12.37 -1.87
C PRO A 215 3.51 11.09 -1.88
N LYS A 216 2.94 10.00 -2.41
CA LYS A 216 3.65 8.74 -2.54
C LYS A 216 4.93 8.93 -3.36
N PRO A 217 6.11 8.51 -2.87
CA PRO A 217 7.34 8.54 -3.65
C PRO A 217 7.17 7.76 -4.96
N LYS A 218 7.51 8.37 -6.10
CA LYS A 218 7.36 7.72 -7.42
C LYS A 218 8.21 6.46 -7.54
N GLY A 219 9.39 6.46 -6.93
CA GLY A 219 10.30 5.33 -6.90
C GLY A 219 9.97 4.26 -5.85
N SER A 220 8.92 4.44 -5.05
CA SER A 220 8.60 3.58 -3.90
C SER A 220 9.87 3.29 -3.06
N GLY A 221 10.09 2.06 -2.60
CA GLY A 221 11.30 1.62 -1.91
C GLY A 221 12.43 1.14 -2.83
N TYR A 222 12.33 1.35 -4.16
CA TYR A 222 13.32 0.82 -5.11
C TYR A 222 14.56 1.70 -5.29
N TYR A 223 14.44 2.97 -4.92
CA TYR A 223 15.47 4.00 -5.07
C TYR A 223 15.59 4.82 -3.78
N PRO A 224 16.74 5.46 -3.51
CA PRO A 224 16.85 6.36 -2.37
C PRO A 224 15.85 7.52 -2.48
N ALA A 225 15.22 7.90 -1.37
CA ALA A 225 14.18 8.93 -1.35
C ALA A 225 14.68 10.33 -1.77
N ASP A 226 15.98 10.59 -1.65
CA ASP A 226 16.65 11.83 -2.02
C ASP A 226 17.35 11.77 -3.39
N MET A 227 17.21 10.66 -4.12
CA MET A 227 17.87 10.46 -5.41
C MET A 227 17.30 11.37 -6.48
N SER A 228 18.18 12.08 -7.19
CA SER A 228 17.79 12.84 -8.39
C SER A 228 17.82 11.97 -9.66
N ILE A 229 17.11 12.40 -10.70
CA ILE A 229 17.15 11.72 -12.01
C ILE A 229 18.57 11.82 -12.59
N GLU A 230 19.24 12.95 -12.42
CA GLU A 230 20.60 13.17 -12.90
C GLU A 230 21.62 12.27 -12.20
N GLU A 231 21.47 12.04 -10.88
CA GLU A 231 22.30 11.07 -10.16
C GLU A 231 22.11 9.66 -10.74
N PHE A 232 20.86 9.23 -10.97
CA PHE A 232 20.56 7.93 -11.58
C PHE A 232 21.14 7.81 -12.99
N GLU A 233 21.01 8.84 -13.83
CA GLU A 233 21.55 8.83 -15.19
C GLU A 233 23.09 8.79 -15.20
N ALA A 234 23.74 9.45 -14.25
CA ALA A 234 25.19 9.44 -14.09
C ALA A 234 25.77 8.12 -13.56
N LEU A 235 24.94 7.29 -12.90
CA LEU A 235 25.37 5.97 -12.41
C LEU A 235 25.81 5.09 -13.58
N ALA A 236 27.10 4.75 -13.62
CA ALA A 236 27.73 3.99 -14.70
C ALA A 236 27.65 2.47 -14.46
N ASP A 237 26.45 1.96 -14.19
CA ASP A 237 26.18 0.53 -14.02
C ASP A 237 25.08 0.09 -14.99
N PRO A 238 25.33 -0.89 -15.89
CA PRO A 238 24.34 -1.33 -16.87
C PRO A 238 23.11 -1.99 -16.23
N GLU A 239 23.23 -2.53 -15.02
CA GLU A 239 22.14 -3.22 -14.32
C GLU A 239 21.24 -2.24 -13.54
N LYS A 240 21.52 -0.93 -13.57
CA LYS A 240 20.71 0.09 -12.89
C LYS A 240 19.27 0.15 -13.41
N SER A 241 19.02 -0.26 -14.66
CA SER A 241 17.69 -0.34 -15.27
C SER A 241 17.13 -1.76 -15.33
N SER A 242 17.81 -2.73 -14.72
CA SER A 242 17.32 -4.11 -14.63
C SER A 242 16.02 -4.17 -13.83
N LEU A 243 15.16 -5.14 -14.16
CA LEU A 243 13.93 -5.44 -13.45
C LEU A 243 14.21 -5.91 -12.02
N TYR A 244 15.39 -6.50 -11.79
CA TYR A 244 15.72 -7.30 -10.61
C TYR A 244 16.84 -6.66 -9.77
N THR A 245 16.88 -5.33 -9.72
CA THR A 245 17.87 -4.60 -8.93
C THR A 245 17.26 -3.45 -8.14
N LEU A 246 17.76 -3.20 -6.95
CA LEU A 246 17.53 -1.97 -6.20
C LEU A 246 18.66 -0.97 -6.45
N ILE A 247 18.33 0.31 -6.35
CA ILE A 247 19.33 1.37 -6.22
C ILE A 247 19.35 1.79 -4.75
N THR A 248 20.54 1.82 -4.15
CA THR A 248 20.74 2.27 -2.78
C THR A 248 21.90 3.25 -2.70
N ARG A 249 22.15 3.82 -1.52
CA ARG A 249 23.38 4.56 -1.20
C ARG A 249 24.34 3.68 -0.42
N ASP A 250 25.63 3.76 -0.73
CA ASP A 250 26.68 3.13 0.06
C ASP A 250 27.08 3.98 1.28
N GLN A 251 28.20 3.62 1.93
CA GLN A 251 28.68 4.32 3.14
C GLN A 251 29.23 5.72 2.85
N ASP A 252 29.66 5.98 1.63
CA ASP A 252 30.20 7.27 1.17
C ASP A 252 29.09 8.16 0.58
N GLY A 253 27.90 7.59 0.35
CA GLY A 253 26.69 8.27 -0.13
C GLY A 253 26.46 8.11 -1.63
N ASP A 254 27.33 7.37 -2.31
CA ASP A 254 27.26 7.13 -3.75
C ASP A 254 26.18 6.08 -4.07
N LEU A 255 25.58 6.20 -5.25
CA LEU A 255 24.57 5.24 -5.70
C LEU A 255 25.22 3.89 -6.03
N LYS A 256 24.57 2.82 -5.58
CA LYS A 256 24.96 1.43 -5.83
C LYS A 256 23.78 0.62 -6.34
N VAL A 257 24.03 -0.25 -7.33
CA VAL A 257 23.09 -1.28 -7.78
C VAL A 257 23.24 -2.54 -6.93
N ILE A 258 22.13 -3.08 -6.44
CA ILE A 258 22.09 -4.34 -5.69
C ILE A 258 21.08 -5.29 -6.34
N PRO A 259 21.49 -6.46 -6.83
CA PRO A 259 20.57 -7.50 -7.31
C PRO A 259 19.58 -7.95 -6.24
N TYR A 260 18.38 -8.36 -6.63
CA TYR A 260 17.33 -8.78 -5.70
C TYR A 260 17.74 -9.99 -4.86
N HIS A 261 18.44 -10.97 -5.44
CA HIS A 261 18.93 -12.12 -4.69
C HIS A 261 19.94 -11.74 -3.59
N GLU A 262 20.63 -10.59 -3.72
CA GLU A 262 21.48 -10.04 -2.65
C GLU A 262 20.67 -9.18 -1.67
N ALA A 263 19.80 -8.31 -2.18
CA ALA A 263 19.00 -7.39 -1.37
C ALA A 263 18.04 -8.12 -0.42
N PHE A 264 17.52 -9.27 -0.85
CA PHE A 264 16.54 -10.08 -0.13
C PHE A 264 17.08 -11.48 0.17
N ALA A 265 18.40 -11.63 0.32
CA ALA A 265 19.11 -12.92 0.40
C ALA A 265 18.47 -13.91 1.40
N GLU A 266 18.13 -13.47 2.60
CA GLU A 266 17.51 -14.33 3.62
C GLU A 266 16.14 -14.86 3.17
N GLN A 267 15.30 -13.95 2.65
CA GLN A 267 13.96 -14.25 2.19
C GLN A 267 14.00 -15.20 0.98
N VAL A 268 14.80 -14.88 -0.03
CA VAL A 268 14.87 -15.70 -1.26
C VAL A 268 15.52 -17.05 -1.02
N GLN A 269 16.49 -17.15 -0.10
CA GLN A 269 17.07 -18.42 0.30
C GLN A 269 16.02 -19.35 0.92
N ARG A 270 15.25 -18.84 1.88
CA ARG A 270 14.18 -19.60 2.51
C ARG A 270 13.08 -19.98 1.51
N ALA A 271 12.68 -19.07 0.63
CA ALA A 271 11.71 -19.35 -0.42
C ALA A 271 12.20 -20.44 -1.38
N ALA A 272 13.47 -20.39 -1.79
CA ALA A 272 14.06 -21.41 -2.66
C ALA A 272 14.13 -22.79 -1.99
N GLU A 273 14.44 -22.86 -0.69
CA GLU A 273 14.42 -24.12 0.08
C GLU A 273 13.02 -24.71 0.17
N LEU A 274 12.00 -23.89 0.41
CA LEU A 274 10.60 -24.31 0.44
C LEU A 274 10.11 -24.79 -0.93
N LEU A 275 10.49 -24.09 -2.01
CA LEU A 275 10.20 -24.50 -3.39
C LEU A 275 10.82 -25.85 -3.74
N LYS A 276 12.06 -26.11 -3.30
CA LYS A 276 12.71 -27.42 -3.47
C LYS A 276 12.00 -28.52 -2.67
N GLN A 277 11.56 -28.24 -1.45
CA GLN A 277 10.75 -29.19 -0.68
C GLN A 277 9.41 -29.47 -1.36
N ALA A 278 8.77 -28.43 -1.91
CA ALA A 278 7.53 -28.54 -2.66
C ALA A 278 7.72 -29.37 -3.94
N SER A 279 8.85 -29.22 -4.63
CA SER A 279 9.14 -29.98 -5.86
C SER A 279 9.26 -31.49 -5.60
N GLU A 280 9.72 -31.91 -4.42
CA GLU A 280 9.75 -33.34 -4.04
C GLU A 280 8.37 -33.93 -3.73
N LEU A 281 7.37 -33.08 -3.47
CA LEU A 281 5.97 -33.49 -3.27
C LEU A 281 5.13 -33.36 -4.55
N ALA A 282 5.70 -32.85 -5.64
CA ALA A 282 4.96 -32.66 -6.88
C ALA A 282 4.79 -33.99 -7.62
N ASP A 283 3.54 -34.37 -7.86
CA ASP A 283 3.20 -35.58 -8.64
C ASP A 283 3.39 -35.35 -10.16
N ASP A 284 3.33 -34.09 -10.62
CA ASP A 284 3.55 -33.71 -12.03
C ASP A 284 5.01 -33.30 -12.26
N GLU A 285 5.67 -33.97 -13.21
CA GLU A 285 7.08 -33.73 -13.55
C GLU A 285 7.33 -32.32 -14.11
N GLY A 286 6.35 -31.75 -14.83
CA GLY A 286 6.43 -30.38 -15.35
C GLY A 286 6.44 -29.35 -14.22
N PHE A 287 5.54 -29.53 -13.25
CA PHE A 287 5.45 -28.68 -12.06
C PHE A 287 6.66 -28.85 -11.15
N LYS A 288 7.14 -30.08 -10.94
CA LYS A 288 8.41 -30.35 -10.24
C LYS A 288 9.55 -29.54 -10.85
N LYS A 289 9.74 -29.68 -12.17
CA LYS A 289 10.77 -28.95 -12.92
C LYS A 289 10.63 -27.43 -12.78
N TYR A 290 9.40 -26.91 -12.87
CA TYR A 290 9.14 -25.48 -12.67
C TYR A 290 9.58 -25.01 -11.28
N LEU A 291 9.16 -25.71 -10.22
CA LEU A 291 9.49 -25.33 -8.84
C LEU A 291 11.00 -25.36 -8.58
N GLU A 292 11.73 -26.34 -9.11
CA GLU A 292 13.20 -26.42 -9.01
C GLU A 292 13.89 -25.26 -9.74
N LEU A 293 13.46 -24.96 -10.97
CA LEU A 293 14.03 -23.85 -11.74
C LEU A 293 13.71 -22.51 -11.10
N ARG A 294 12.48 -22.33 -10.59
CA ARG A 294 12.07 -21.11 -9.91
C ARG A 294 12.83 -20.92 -8.60
N ALA A 295 13.10 -21.99 -7.86
CA ALA A 295 13.96 -21.95 -6.69
C ALA A 295 15.38 -21.48 -7.04
N GLY A 296 15.94 -21.94 -8.15
CA GLY A 296 17.23 -21.47 -8.66
C GLY A 296 17.21 -19.99 -9.07
N ALA A 297 16.16 -19.59 -9.79
CA ALA A 297 15.97 -18.22 -10.28
C ALA A 297 15.94 -17.18 -9.16
N LEU A 298 15.26 -17.49 -8.04
CA LEU A 298 15.23 -16.62 -6.86
C LEU A 298 16.63 -16.35 -6.25
N LEU A 299 17.62 -17.21 -6.51
CA LEU A 299 18.97 -17.09 -5.95
C LEU A 299 19.97 -16.44 -6.91
N ASN A 300 19.59 -16.17 -8.16
CA ASN A 300 20.50 -15.63 -9.17
C ASN A 300 19.86 -14.58 -10.10
N ASP A 301 18.58 -14.26 -9.90
CA ASP A 301 17.79 -13.32 -10.70
C ASP A 301 17.63 -13.66 -12.20
N ASP A 302 17.91 -14.90 -12.62
CA ASP A 302 17.66 -15.40 -13.99
C ASP A 302 16.37 -16.24 -14.06
N TYR A 303 15.28 -15.57 -14.42
CA TYR A 303 13.94 -16.17 -14.42
C TYR A 303 13.55 -16.87 -15.73
N TYR A 304 14.30 -16.65 -16.83
CA TYR A 304 13.86 -17.04 -18.18
C TYR A 304 13.57 -18.55 -18.30
N ALA A 305 14.49 -19.39 -17.81
CA ALA A 305 14.32 -20.85 -17.88
C ALA A 305 13.11 -21.33 -17.07
N SER A 306 12.85 -20.69 -15.92
CA SER A 306 11.72 -21.03 -15.06
C SER A 306 10.39 -20.56 -15.67
N ASP A 307 10.36 -19.39 -16.33
CA ASP A 307 9.16 -18.88 -17.03
C ASP A 307 8.78 -19.80 -18.19
N MET A 308 9.78 -20.27 -18.95
CA MET A 308 9.53 -21.25 -20.02
C MET A 308 8.98 -22.57 -19.46
N ALA A 309 9.51 -23.06 -18.33
CA ALA A 309 8.99 -24.26 -17.68
C ALA A 309 7.55 -24.08 -17.16
N TRP A 310 7.21 -22.89 -16.63
CA TRP A 310 5.85 -22.54 -16.25
C TRP A 310 4.89 -22.57 -17.44
N MET A 311 5.29 -21.95 -18.56
CA MET A 311 4.49 -21.93 -19.80
C MET A 311 4.29 -23.33 -20.42
N ASP A 312 5.27 -24.23 -20.26
CA ASP A 312 5.19 -25.60 -20.75
C ASP A 312 4.28 -26.50 -19.88
N MET A 313 4.09 -26.15 -18.60
CA MET A 313 3.23 -26.90 -17.67
C MET A 313 1.74 -26.65 -17.99
N LYS A 314 1.04 -27.70 -18.44
CA LYS A 314 -0.37 -27.61 -18.87
C LYS A 314 -1.32 -28.38 -17.98
N ASP A 315 -0.89 -29.54 -17.49
CA ASP A 315 -1.79 -30.57 -16.97
C ASP A 315 -1.83 -30.65 -15.44
N ASN A 316 -0.93 -29.97 -14.72
CA ASN A 316 -0.95 -29.95 -13.25
C ASN A 316 -2.21 -29.24 -12.71
N ASP A 317 -2.80 -29.78 -11.64
CA ASP A 317 -4.03 -29.26 -11.02
C ASP A 317 -3.79 -27.96 -10.21
N ILE A 318 -2.55 -27.70 -9.81
CA ILE A 318 -2.13 -26.48 -9.11
C ILE A 318 -1.35 -25.60 -10.10
N ASP A 319 -1.65 -24.31 -10.14
CA ASP A 319 -0.83 -23.33 -10.84
C ASP A 319 -0.26 -22.35 -9.81
N PHE A 320 1.04 -22.12 -9.90
CA PHE A 320 1.77 -21.26 -8.97
C PHE A 320 2.65 -20.30 -9.76
N VAL A 321 2.42 -19.02 -9.55
CA VAL A 321 3.21 -17.93 -10.12
C VAL A 321 3.85 -17.19 -8.96
N VAL A 322 5.17 -17.04 -8.93
CA VAL A 322 5.88 -16.50 -7.76
C VAL A 322 7.19 -15.80 -8.13
N GLY A 323 7.46 -14.64 -7.55
CA GLY A 323 8.71 -13.89 -7.77
C GLY A 323 8.46 -12.46 -8.27
N PRO A 324 9.49 -11.76 -8.76
CA PRO A 324 9.36 -10.41 -9.29
C PRO A 324 8.78 -10.41 -10.71
N ILE A 325 7.61 -9.80 -10.92
CA ILE A 325 6.86 -9.89 -12.19
C ILE A 325 6.51 -8.51 -12.73
N GLU A 326 5.58 -7.80 -12.08
CA GLU A 326 5.02 -6.55 -12.60
C GLU A 326 5.83 -5.32 -12.14
N ASN A 327 5.95 -4.29 -12.98
CA ASN A 327 6.77 -3.10 -12.70
C ASN A 327 5.98 -1.81 -12.43
N TYR A 328 4.65 -1.90 -12.25
CA TYR A 328 3.78 -0.72 -12.08
C TYR A 328 4.00 0.06 -10.78
N GLU A 329 4.65 -0.57 -9.79
CA GLU A 329 4.93 0.05 -8.49
C GLU A 329 6.11 1.03 -8.57
N ASP A 330 6.98 0.87 -9.57
CA ASP A 330 7.97 1.86 -9.98
C ASP A 330 7.32 2.89 -10.91
N ALA A 331 6.72 3.92 -10.31
CA ALA A 331 6.16 5.04 -11.06
C ALA A 331 7.22 6.09 -11.46
N LEU A 332 8.50 5.87 -11.16
CA LEU A 332 9.58 6.78 -11.52
C LEU A 332 10.10 6.47 -12.92
N PHE A 333 10.55 5.23 -13.15
CA PHE A 333 11.09 4.79 -14.44
C PHE A 333 10.35 3.59 -15.02
N ASN A 334 9.51 2.91 -14.24
CA ASN A 334 8.84 1.67 -14.62
C ASN A 334 9.84 0.58 -15.05
N TYR A 335 10.97 0.50 -14.34
CA TYR A 335 11.98 -0.54 -14.50
C TYR A 335 11.78 -1.64 -13.47
N LYS A 336 11.53 -1.34 -12.20
CA LYS A 336 11.70 -2.34 -11.13
C LYS A 336 10.48 -3.23 -10.97
N ALA A 337 10.69 -4.54 -11.02
CA ALA A 337 9.64 -5.52 -10.82
C ALA A 337 9.35 -5.74 -9.32
N ALA A 338 8.07 -5.87 -9.00
CA ALA A 338 7.58 -6.15 -7.65
C ALA A 338 7.42 -7.66 -7.44
N HIS A 339 7.79 -8.14 -6.26
CA HIS A 339 7.55 -9.53 -5.86
C HIS A 339 6.05 -9.76 -5.62
N GLU A 340 5.54 -10.84 -6.19
CA GLU A 340 4.15 -11.25 -6.01
C GLU A 340 4.01 -12.78 -6.01
N SER A 341 2.80 -13.25 -5.69
CA SER A 341 2.48 -14.68 -5.74
C SER A 341 1.00 -14.96 -5.99
N PHE A 342 0.73 -15.99 -6.79
CA PHE A 342 -0.61 -16.49 -7.08
C PHE A 342 -0.64 -18.01 -6.94
N ILE A 343 -1.50 -18.53 -6.06
CA ILE A 343 -1.76 -19.97 -5.95
C ILE A 343 -3.18 -20.21 -6.45
N LEU A 344 -3.28 -20.97 -7.53
CA LEU A 344 -4.51 -21.23 -8.24
C LEU A 344 -4.77 -22.73 -8.28
N ILE A 345 -6.05 -23.10 -8.12
CA ILE A 345 -6.51 -24.48 -8.25
C ILE A 345 -7.34 -24.56 -9.54
N LYS A 346 -6.90 -25.40 -10.48
CA LYS A 346 -7.64 -25.63 -11.72
C LYS A 346 -8.91 -26.39 -11.39
N THR A 347 -10.05 -25.88 -11.84
CA THR A 347 -11.32 -26.59 -11.64
C THR A 347 -11.57 -27.54 -12.80
N LYS A 348 -12.02 -28.76 -12.53
CA LYS A 348 -12.42 -29.71 -13.58
C LYS A 348 -13.89 -29.50 -13.94
N ALA A 349 -14.25 -28.31 -14.45
CA ALA A 349 -15.60 -28.02 -14.94
C ALA A 349 -15.70 -28.22 -16.47
N GLY A 350 -16.70 -28.97 -16.92
CA GLY A 350 -16.84 -29.42 -18.30
C GLY A 350 -16.94 -28.29 -19.35
N ALA A 351 -15.97 -28.24 -20.26
CA ALA A 351 -15.95 -27.69 -21.62
C ALA A 351 -16.53 -26.29 -21.94
N ARG A 352 -17.09 -25.50 -21.00
CA ARG A 352 -17.77 -24.23 -21.34
C ARG A 352 -17.53 -23.04 -20.40
N SER A 353 -16.64 -23.14 -19.42
CA SER A 353 -16.30 -22.02 -18.53
C SER A 353 -14.81 -22.01 -18.22
N TRP A 354 -14.16 -20.84 -18.29
CA TRP A 354 -12.75 -20.64 -17.90
C TRP A 354 -12.53 -21.17 -16.47
N PRO A 355 -11.78 -22.26 -16.27
CA PRO A 355 -11.88 -23.02 -15.04
C PRO A 355 -10.68 -22.80 -14.12
N ILE A 356 -10.56 -21.61 -13.53
CA ILE A 356 -9.53 -21.31 -12.52
C ILE A 356 -10.21 -20.76 -11.28
N SER A 357 -10.03 -21.46 -10.14
CA SER A 357 -10.39 -20.95 -8.82
C SER A 357 -9.13 -20.46 -8.12
N ILE A 358 -9.17 -19.25 -7.56
CA ILE A 358 -8.04 -18.63 -6.87
C ILE A 358 -8.09 -19.04 -5.40
N LEU A 359 -7.02 -19.66 -4.89
CA LEU A 359 -6.92 -20.09 -3.48
C LEU A 359 -6.06 -19.13 -2.65
N PHE A 360 -5.05 -18.51 -3.27
CA PHE A 360 -4.24 -17.44 -2.67
C PHE A 360 -3.89 -16.37 -3.69
N PHE A 361 -3.99 -15.11 -3.27
CA PHE A 361 -3.75 -13.97 -4.14
C PHE A 361 -2.95 -12.91 -3.37
N LEU A 362 -1.65 -12.84 -3.64
CA LEU A 362 -0.86 -11.68 -3.24
C LEU A 362 -0.86 -10.69 -4.40
N ARG A 363 -1.50 -9.54 -4.19
CA ARG A 363 -1.91 -8.63 -5.27
C ARG A 363 -0.91 -7.48 -5.45
N CYS A 364 -0.23 -7.42 -6.59
CA CYS A 364 0.25 -6.15 -7.13
C CYS A 364 -0.97 -5.41 -7.76
N LYS A 365 -1.69 -4.60 -6.97
CA LYS A 365 -3.00 -4.03 -7.38
C LYS A 365 -2.82 -2.93 -8.46
N ARG A 366 -2.89 -3.26 -9.75
CA ARG A 366 -3.38 -2.29 -10.76
C ARG A 366 -4.37 -2.81 -11.80
N VAL A 367 -4.66 -4.11 -11.82
CA VAL A 367 -5.70 -4.68 -12.71
C VAL A 367 -6.81 -5.31 -11.85
N PHE A 368 -8.07 -5.01 -12.21
CA PHE A 368 -9.34 -5.20 -11.47
C PHE A 368 -9.75 -4.10 -10.47
N LEU A 369 -10.62 -3.21 -10.97
CA LEU A 369 -11.35 -2.11 -10.33
C LEU A 369 -12.39 -2.52 -9.26
N PHE A 370 -12.22 -3.67 -8.58
CA PHE A 370 -13.16 -4.09 -7.53
C PHE A 370 -12.56 -3.93 -6.11
N PRO A 371 -13.27 -3.24 -5.20
CA PRO A 371 -12.89 -3.09 -3.80
C PRO A 371 -13.21 -4.38 -3.04
N MET A 372 -12.34 -5.37 -3.20
CA MET A 372 -12.40 -6.64 -2.49
C MET A 372 -11.12 -6.79 -1.66
N TYR A 373 -11.31 -7.09 -0.39
CA TYR A 373 -10.23 -7.51 0.52
C TYR A 373 -10.40 -9.00 0.80
N ILE A 374 -9.32 -9.74 0.59
CA ILE A 374 -9.30 -11.18 0.81
C ILE A 374 -8.82 -11.38 2.24
N SER A 375 -9.68 -11.87 3.13
CA SER A 375 -9.25 -12.19 4.48
C SER A 375 -8.53 -13.53 4.54
N ARG A 376 -7.45 -13.60 5.31
CA ARG A 376 -6.57 -14.78 5.46
C ARG A 376 -7.23 -15.97 6.20
N ARG A 377 -8.56 -16.02 6.37
CA ARG A 377 -9.25 -17.03 7.21
C ARG A 377 -9.29 -18.45 6.66
N SER A 378 -8.97 -18.69 5.39
CA SER A 378 -9.02 -20.05 4.80
C SER A 378 -7.90 -21.00 5.28
N ARG A 379 -6.95 -20.54 6.11
CA ARG A 379 -5.83 -21.35 6.62
C ARG A 379 -6.21 -22.37 7.70
N GLU A 380 -7.38 -22.24 8.35
CA GLU A 380 -7.78 -23.12 9.46
C GLU A 380 -8.20 -24.54 9.01
N ALA A 381 -8.34 -24.78 7.69
CA ALA A 381 -8.80 -26.06 7.15
C ALA A 381 -7.69 -27.06 6.80
N ILE A 382 -6.40 -26.71 6.98
CA ILE A 382 -5.28 -27.63 6.74
C ILE A 382 -4.54 -27.83 8.08
N PRO A 383 -4.70 -28.98 8.77
CA PRO A 383 -3.98 -29.22 10.01
C PRO A 383 -2.48 -29.27 9.73
N ILE A 384 -1.77 -28.24 10.19
CA ILE A 384 -0.32 -28.20 10.23
C ILE A 384 0.10 -29.24 11.27
N TRP A 385 0.65 -30.37 10.83
CA TRP A 385 1.21 -31.37 11.73
C TRP A 385 2.46 -30.80 12.38
N GLU A 386 2.44 -30.62 13.70
CA GLU A 386 3.64 -30.37 14.50
C GLU A 386 4.63 -31.54 14.35
N PRO A 387 5.95 -31.29 14.29
CA PRO A 387 6.93 -32.35 14.20
C PRO A 387 6.99 -33.12 15.53
N MET A 388 6.65 -34.41 15.51
CA MET A 388 6.96 -35.30 16.62
C MET A 388 8.49 -35.50 16.69
N MET A 389 9.03 -35.28 17.90
CA MET A 389 10.39 -35.64 18.31
C MET A 389 10.72 -37.12 18.08
#